data_AF-A0A963Y253-F1
#
_entry.id   AF-A0A963Y253-F1
#
_cell.length_a   1.000
_cell.length_b   1.000
_cell.length_c   1.000
_cell.angle_alpha   90.00
_cell.angle_beta   90.00
_cell.angle_gamma   90.00
#
_symmetry.space_group_name_H-M   'P 1'
#
loop_
_entity.id
_entity.type
_entity.pdbx_description
1 polymer ?
#
loop_
_entity_poly.entity_id
_entity_poly.type
_entity_poly.pdbx_seq_one_letter_code
_entity_poly.pdbx_strand_id
1 'polypeptide(L)'
;MLTGLWITPPLAIARLGGSPNPCAAFSWARVGISPSGNAQTTLQPEETLTLAADGTVSSEVPNTIIFKDDTGAWRPVCPFFELHGSWELDGTSHEGPITKAVLAANGLSLADVRWTVSLGNLKAYHFTLDEGDRISATVKIAGDDTARYALAGSSPNGPGLAPLIPVATPIPMGEVQVARPTDDDSFPELRLRFYPPKGLTYGPATLPQKLAAAADPRLNPAINPQADMQTWAHNTEWFGFDLPLGQQVVNPNGHWARLNLDTEGPSPAGAGDPRNAPGGLSASLFEVVGGPQNAEANRISMGLVDDVGDGLVQCSVGGLDAIARIAVGPPDFAPMNRPFTSLQDGLADRVLRGDVRDNPPGDAELEAIVSDIFERALETSDLMNKDAQSDRARGTNFNPEDPANTDLPNPRPGFESNPRGTLWASSNESVTARPAPAGSLQVDAMPVSFKGQRAHRRYNAIEYLRDRLREEPELIEKWLRPARDSSPFFDRRMPALMRGSDGDPMHLTRRQIEMIRLWAARQIGGK
;
A
#
# COMPACT_ATOMS: atom_id res chain seq x y z
N MET A 1 -29.21 -25.04 15.79
CA MET A 1 -27.83 -25.54 15.84
C MET A 1 -26.96 -24.67 14.94
N LEU A 2 -25.86 -24.13 15.48
CA LEU A 2 -24.88 -23.38 14.72
C LEU A 2 -24.09 -24.34 13.80
N THR A 3 -23.97 -24.01 12.51
CA THR A 3 -23.39 -24.89 11.49
C THR A 3 -22.16 -24.29 10.80
N GLY A 4 -21.96 -22.98 10.87
CA GLY A 4 -20.77 -22.31 10.31
C GLY A 4 -20.56 -20.93 10.90
N LEU A 5 -19.33 -20.42 10.80
CA LEU A 5 -18.94 -19.08 11.23
C LEU A 5 -18.03 -18.42 10.18
N TRP A 6 -18.14 -17.10 10.04
CA TRP A 6 -17.21 -16.26 9.30
C TRP A 6 -17.16 -14.85 9.89
N ILE A 7 -16.10 -14.11 9.58
CA ILE A 7 -15.94 -12.72 10.02
C ILE A 7 -16.06 -11.80 8.80
N THR A 8 -16.78 -10.70 8.96
CA THR A 8 -16.85 -9.62 7.96
C THR A 8 -16.17 -8.36 8.50
N PRO A 9 -15.33 -7.67 7.69
CA PRO A 9 -14.79 -8.15 6.42
C PRO A 9 -13.76 -9.28 6.62
N PRO A 10 -13.57 -10.18 5.64
CA PRO A 10 -12.57 -11.25 5.72
C PRO A 10 -11.12 -10.73 5.61
N LEU A 11 -10.94 -9.51 5.10
CA LEU A 11 -9.69 -8.77 5.08
C LEU A 11 -9.99 -7.29 5.37
N ALA A 12 -9.41 -6.75 6.43
CA ALA A 12 -9.47 -5.32 6.74
C ALA A 12 -8.13 -4.63 6.50
N ILE A 13 -8.18 -3.37 6.09
CA ILE A 13 -6.99 -2.50 6.00
C ILE A 13 -7.11 -1.43 7.07
N ALA A 14 -6.25 -1.50 8.08
CA ALA A 14 -6.08 -0.43 9.06
C ALA A 14 -5.02 0.56 8.59
N ARG A 15 -5.13 1.81 9.03
CA ARG A 15 -4.20 2.89 8.66
C ARG A 15 -3.68 3.57 9.91
N LEU A 16 -2.36 3.67 10.02
CA LEU A 16 -1.68 4.31 11.15
C LEU A 16 -2.17 5.75 11.35
N GLY A 17 -2.11 6.23 12.59
CA GLY A 17 -2.45 7.61 12.91
C GLY A 17 -2.13 7.97 14.36
N GLY A 18 -1.59 9.17 14.56
CA GLY A 18 -1.24 9.67 15.89
C GLY A 18 -2.42 10.21 16.70
N SER A 19 -3.55 10.50 16.04
CA SER A 19 -4.73 11.05 16.70
C SER A 19 -5.42 9.97 17.56
N PRO A 20 -5.96 10.33 18.74
CA PRO A 20 -6.79 9.42 19.52
C PRO A 20 -8.17 9.17 18.87
N ASN A 21 -8.55 10.00 17.88
CA ASN A 21 -9.85 9.93 17.23
C ASN A 21 -9.75 9.19 15.89
N PRO A 22 -10.48 8.07 15.69
CA PRO A 22 -10.54 7.39 14.40
C PRO A 22 -11.06 8.28 13.27
N CYS A 23 -10.65 7.96 12.05
CA CYS A 23 -11.18 8.55 10.83
C CYS A 23 -12.63 8.08 10.62
N ALA A 24 -13.50 8.99 10.17
CA ALA A 24 -14.88 8.67 9.84
C ALA A 24 -14.96 7.69 8.67
N ALA A 25 -16.03 6.89 8.62
CA ALA A 25 -16.34 6.06 7.47
C ALA A 25 -16.72 6.95 6.27
N PHE A 26 -16.31 6.52 5.08
CA PHE A 26 -16.66 7.20 3.83
C PHE A 26 -16.66 6.23 2.66
N SER A 27 -17.38 6.59 1.61
CA SER A 27 -17.40 5.90 0.32
C SER A 27 -16.99 6.85 -0.80
N TRP A 28 -16.67 6.31 -1.97
CA TRP A 28 -16.51 7.12 -3.18
C TRP A 28 -17.88 7.48 -3.73
N ALA A 29 -18.18 8.77 -3.80
CA ALA A 29 -19.36 9.25 -4.49
C ALA A 29 -19.20 9.05 -6.00
N ARG A 30 -20.34 8.98 -6.72
CA ARG A 30 -20.32 9.03 -8.18
C ARG A 30 -19.73 10.36 -8.64
N VAL A 31 -18.90 10.31 -9.68
CA VAL A 31 -18.33 11.50 -10.32
C VAL A 31 -19.46 12.42 -10.79
N GLY A 32 -19.46 13.65 -10.28
CA GLY A 32 -20.40 14.69 -10.70
C GLY A 32 -20.05 15.19 -12.10
N ILE A 33 -20.63 14.57 -13.13
CA ILE A 33 -20.46 14.94 -14.55
C ILE A 33 -21.41 16.06 -15.02
N SER A 34 -22.12 16.73 -14.11
CA SER A 34 -22.96 17.88 -14.46
C SER A 34 -22.11 19.11 -14.83
N PRO A 35 -22.66 20.09 -15.56
CA PRO A 35 -21.96 21.36 -15.83
C PRO A 35 -21.49 22.11 -14.57
N SER A 36 -22.14 21.87 -13.44
CA SER A 36 -21.80 22.42 -12.12
C SER A 36 -20.92 21.50 -11.28
N GLY A 37 -20.64 20.28 -11.73
CA GLY A 37 -19.81 19.30 -11.04
C GLY A 37 -18.32 19.59 -11.22
N ASN A 38 -17.50 19.03 -10.33
CA ASN A 38 -16.04 19.15 -10.41
C ASN A 38 -15.41 18.07 -11.32
N ALA A 39 -16.22 17.16 -11.88
CA ALA A 39 -15.79 16.01 -12.67
C ALA A 39 -14.66 15.22 -11.98
N GLN A 40 -14.70 15.09 -10.65
CA GLN A 40 -13.75 14.32 -9.87
C GLN A 40 -14.50 13.39 -8.92
N THR A 41 -13.88 12.26 -8.58
CA THR A 41 -14.34 11.44 -7.47
C THR A 41 -14.27 12.25 -6.18
N THR A 42 -15.37 12.28 -5.43
CA THR A 42 -15.44 12.90 -4.11
C THR A 42 -15.72 11.82 -3.07
N LEU A 43 -15.48 12.17 -1.81
CA LEU A 43 -15.77 11.28 -0.69
C LEU A 43 -17.13 11.65 -0.10
N GLN A 44 -17.96 10.65 0.09
CA GLN A 44 -19.24 10.77 0.78
C GLN A 44 -19.09 10.24 2.20
N PRO A 45 -19.39 11.04 3.24
CA PRO A 45 -19.44 10.53 4.60
C PRO A 45 -20.46 9.39 4.72
N GLU A 46 -20.09 8.36 5.46
CA GLU A 46 -20.95 7.21 5.76
C GLU A 46 -21.23 7.14 7.26
N GLU A 47 -22.18 6.26 7.63
CA GLU A 47 -22.42 5.95 9.03
C GLU A 47 -21.13 5.47 9.70
N THR A 48 -20.73 6.18 10.74
CA THR A 48 -19.49 5.97 11.47
C THR A 48 -19.82 5.46 12.87
N LEU A 49 -19.33 4.26 13.18
CA LEU A 49 -19.48 3.68 14.51
C LEU A 49 -18.37 4.15 15.46
N THR A 50 -18.78 4.63 16.63
CA THR A 50 -17.91 4.97 17.75
C THR A 50 -18.03 3.92 18.84
N LEU A 51 -16.90 3.57 19.46
CA LEU A 51 -16.85 2.59 20.55
C LEU A 51 -16.30 3.28 21.80
N ALA A 52 -17.15 3.36 22.83
CA ALA A 52 -16.80 3.94 24.11
C ALA A 52 -15.90 3.00 24.94
N ALA A 53 -15.30 3.53 26.01
CA ALA A 53 -14.38 2.76 26.86
C ALA A 53 -15.04 1.54 27.54
N ASP A 54 -16.35 1.55 27.74
CA ASP A 54 -17.10 0.46 28.36
C ASP A 54 -17.69 -0.54 27.34
N GLY A 55 -17.39 -0.37 26.05
CA GLY A 55 -17.88 -1.19 24.95
C GLY A 55 -19.17 -0.69 24.30
N THR A 56 -19.79 0.38 24.80
CA THR A 56 -21.02 0.91 24.19
C THR A 56 -20.75 1.44 22.78
N VAL A 57 -21.60 1.07 21.83
CA VAL A 57 -21.55 1.51 20.43
C VAL A 57 -22.54 2.65 20.21
N SER A 58 -22.12 3.67 19.47
CA SER A 58 -22.99 4.71 18.91
C SER A 58 -22.67 4.92 17.43
N SER A 59 -23.61 5.48 16.67
CA SER A 59 -23.40 5.84 15.27
C SER A 59 -23.75 7.30 14.98
N GLU A 60 -23.05 7.86 14.00
CA GLU A 60 -23.36 9.16 13.41
C GLU A 60 -22.95 9.20 11.94
N VAL A 61 -23.61 10.02 11.13
CA VAL A 61 -23.13 10.38 9.79
C VAL A 61 -22.54 11.79 9.88
N PRO A 62 -21.21 11.95 9.79
CA PRO A 62 -20.60 13.26 9.96
C PRO A 62 -20.83 14.15 8.74
N ASN A 63 -21.00 15.45 8.97
CA ASN A 63 -21.15 16.43 7.89
C ASN A 63 -19.85 16.66 7.09
N THR A 64 -18.70 16.26 7.64
CA THR A 64 -17.38 16.48 7.02
C THR A 64 -16.43 15.36 7.44
N ILE A 65 -15.64 14.86 6.49
CA ILE A 65 -14.59 13.87 6.76
C ILE A 65 -13.32 14.61 7.20
N ILE A 66 -12.86 14.31 8.40
CA ILE A 66 -11.66 14.91 8.99
C ILE A 66 -10.54 13.85 8.97
N PHE A 67 -9.44 14.14 8.26
CA PHE A 67 -8.28 13.25 8.18
C PHE A 67 -7.19 13.56 9.21
N LYS A 68 -7.13 14.80 9.69
CA LYS A 68 -6.21 15.26 10.72
C LYS A 68 -6.97 15.97 11.82
N ASP A 69 -6.58 15.76 13.07
CA ASP A 69 -7.12 16.56 14.18
C ASP A 69 -6.51 17.97 14.22
N ASP A 70 -6.93 18.74 15.22
CA ASP A 70 -6.50 20.12 15.48
C ASP A 70 -5.01 20.24 15.81
N THR A 71 -4.36 19.15 16.24
CA THR A 71 -2.90 19.08 16.44
C THR A 71 -2.13 18.79 15.14
N GLY A 72 -2.84 18.47 14.06
CA GLY A 72 -2.27 18.04 12.78
C GLY A 72 -1.95 16.55 12.73
N ALA A 73 -2.28 15.77 13.76
CA ALA A 73 -2.06 14.33 13.79
C ALA A 73 -3.09 13.61 12.92
N TRP A 74 -2.64 12.61 12.17
CA TRP A 74 -3.52 11.80 11.32
C TRP A 74 -4.50 10.98 12.16
N ARG A 75 -5.76 10.97 11.74
CA ARG A 75 -6.79 10.09 12.29
C ARG A 75 -6.62 8.67 11.76
N PRO A 76 -6.42 7.65 12.63
CA PRO A 76 -6.24 6.28 12.18
C PRO A 76 -7.51 5.68 11.60
N VAL A 77 -7.38 4.75 10.64
CA VAL A 77 -8.50 3.90 10.21
C VAL A 77 -8.56 2.68 11.11
N CYS A 78 -9.62 2.60 11.92
CA CYS A 78 -9.79 1.60 12.98
C CYS A 78 -10.96 0.66 12.63
N PRO A 79 -10.73 -0.45 11.89
CA PRO A 79 -11.78 -1.31 11.38
C PRO A 79 -12.52 -2.07 12.48
N PHE A 80 -13.79 -2.37 12.21
CA PHE A 80 -14.56 -3.36 12.95
C PHE A 80 -14.52 -4.71 12.23
N PHE A 81 -14.60 -5.77 13.02
CA PHE A 81 -14.80 -7.15 12.61
C PHE A 81 -16.09 -7.65 13.23
N GLU A 82 -17.06 -8.02 12.41
CA GLU A 82 -18.35 -8.54 12.84
C GLU A 82 -18.39 -10.06 12.66
N LEU A 83 -18.89 -10.77 13.67
CA LEU A 83 -19.07 -12.21 13.60
C LEU A 83 -20.41 -12.53 12.92
N HIS A 84 -20.34 -13.34 11.87
CA HIS A 84 -21.49 -13.91 11.19
C HIS A 84 -21.42 -15.44 11.26
N GLY A 85 -22.54 -16.08 10.96
CA GLY A 85 -22.60 -17.53 10.87
C GLY A 85 -23.88 -18.03 10.22
N SER A 86 -23.93 -19.34 10.11
CA SER A 86 -25.09 -20.09 9.64
C SER A 86 -25.61 -20.98 10.77
N TRP A 87 -26.92 -21.12 10.88
CA TRP A 87 -27.56 -21.96 11.88
C TRP A 87 -28.89 -22.52 11.41
N GLU A 88 -29.27 -23.66 11.97
CA GLU A 88 -30.59 -24.26 11.79
C GLU A 88 -31.49 -23.95 12.99
N LEU A 89 -32.71 -23.49 12.74
CA LEU A 89 -33.76 -23.31 13.74
C LEU A 89 -35.05 -23.92 13.19
N ASP A 90 -35.67 -24.85 13.94
CA ASP A 90 -36.92 -25.52 13.54
C ASP A 90 -36.91 -26.12 12.12
N GLY A 91 -35.77 -26.66 11.69
CA GLY A 91 -35.59 -27.24 10.35
C GLY A 91 -35.39 -26.22 9.22
N THR A 92 -35.26 -24.93 9.54
CA THR A 92 -34.97 -23.85 8.59
C THR A 92 -33.53 -23.38 8.75
N SER A 93 -32.82 -23.21 7.63
CA SER A 93 -31.46 -22.65 7.61
C SER A 93 -31.49 -21.14 7.58
N HIS A 94 -30.64 -20.51 8.39
CA HIS A 94 -30.47 -19.07 8.51
C HIS A 94 -28.99 -18.71 8.36
N GLU A 95 -28.73 -17.50 7.86
CA GLU A 95 -27.39 -16.91 7.77
C GLU A 95 -27.45 -15.43 8.14
N GLY A 96 -26.44 -14.91 8.83
CA GLY A 96 -26.40 -13.51 9.21
C GLY A 96 -25.46 -13.21 10.39
N PRO A 97 -25.54 -12.00 10.96
CA PRO A 97 -24.78 -11.63 12.15
C PRO A 97 -25.13 -12.54 13.33
N ILE A 98 -24.11 -12.92 14.10
CA ILE A 98 -24.31 -13.62 15.37
C ILE A 98 -24.59 -12.59 16.46
N THR A 99 -25.72 -12.75 17.14
CA THR A 99 -26.20 -11.89 18.23
C THR A 99 -26.38 -12.71 19.52
N LYS A 100 -26.64 -12.04 20.65
CA LYS A 100 -27.00 -12.72 21.91
C LYS A 100 -28.20 -13.66 21.74
N ALA A 101 -29.19 -13.27 20.93
CA ALA A 101 -30.36 -14.09 20.65
C ALA A 101 -29.99 -15.36 19.86
N VAL A 102 -29.13 -15.24 18.85
CA VAL A 102 -28.64 -16.39 18.08
C VAL A 102 -27.83 -17.34 18.95
N LEU A 103 -26.96 -16.82 19.83
CA LEU A 103 -26.23 -17.65 20.80
C LEU A 103 -27.19 -18.39 21.72
N ALA A 104 -28.16 -17.70 22.33
CA ALA A 104 -29.12 -18.29 23.25
C ALA A 104 -29.98 -19.38 22.59
N ALA A 105 -30.42 -19.16 21.34
CA ALA A 105 -31.15 -20.16 20.55
C ALA A 105 -30.34 -21.43 20.28
N ASN A 106 -29.01 -21.37 20.42
CA ASN A 106 -28.09 -22.49 20.27
C ASN A 106 -27.53 -23.00 21.60
N GLY A 107 -28.08 -22.56 22.75
CA GLY A 107 -27.62 -22.97 24.08
C GLY A 107 -26.26 -22.40 24.47
N LEU A 108 -25.86 -21.29 23.85
CA LEU A 108 -24.58 -20.60 24.04
C LEU A 108 -24.80 -19.20 24.63
N SER A 109 -23.72 -18.60 25.11
CA SER A 109 -23.69 -17.27 25.72
C SER A 109 -22.44 -16.49 25.29
N LEU A 110 -22.32 -15.22 25.69
CA LEU A 110 -21.10 -14.44 25.45
C LEU A 110 -19.85 -15.08 26.08
N ALA A 111 -20.03 -15.84 27.17
CA ALA A 111 -18.94 -16.54 27.83
C ALA A 111 -18.35 -17.67 26.96
N ASP A 112 -19.06 -18.11 25.91
CA ASP A 112 -18.62 -19.12 24.94
C ASP A 112 -17.91 -18.51 23.73
N VAL A 113 -17.87 -17.18 23.64
CA VAL A 113 -17.23 -16.44 22.55
C VAL A 113 -15.80 -16.08 22.95
N ARG A 114 -14.83 -16.36 22.08
CA ARG A 114 -13.42 -16.03 22.29
C ARG A 114 -12.83 -15.37 21.04
N TRP A 115 -12.41 -14.13 21.17
CA TRP A 115 -11.62 -13.43 20.17
C TRP A 115 -10.13 -13.66 20.41
N THR A 116 -9.38 -13.94 19.34
CA THR A 116 -7.92 -13.96 19.35
C THR A 116 -7.41 -13.07 18.24
N VAL A 117 -6.63 -12.05 18.59
CA VAL A 117 -5.97 -11.17 17.62
C VAL A 117 -4.47 -11.39 17.71
N SER A 118 -3.86 -11.74 16.58
CA SER A 118 -2.42 -11.97 16.47
C SER A 118 -1.84 -11.12 15.34
N LEU A 119 -0.83 -10.32 15.63
CA LEU A 119 -0.10 -9.52 14.65
C LEU A 119 1.38 -9.89 14.61
N GLY A 120 2.00 -9.68 13.44
CA GLY A 120 3.43 -9.79 13.23
C GLY A 120 3.98 -8.58 12.46
N ASN A 121 5.18 -8.14 12.83
CA ASN A 121 6.07 -7.38 11.95
C ASN A 121 7.23 -8.32 11.60
N LEU A 122 7.25 -8.77 10.34
CA LEU A 122 8.21 -9.74 9.83
C LEU A 122 9.21 -9.11 8.85
N LYS A 123 9.30 -7.78 8.82
CA LYS A 123 10.20 -7.07 7.91
C LYS A 123 11.65 -7.43 8.19
N ALA A 124 12.13 -7.27 9.43
CA ALA A 124 13.49 -7.64 9.80
C ALA A 124 13.77 -9.13 9.54
N TYR A 125 12.86 -10.01 9.99
CA TYR A 125 12.92 -11.45 9.71
C TYR A 125 13.01 -11.80 8.22
N HIS A 126 12.34 -11.06 7.34
CA HIS A 126 12.43 -11.30 5.90
C HIS A 126 13.85 -11.15 5.34
N PHE A 127 14.66 -10.27 5.94
CA PHE A 127 16.03 -10.01 5.55
C PHE A 127 17.02 -10.99 6.18
N THR A 128 16.75 -11.49 7.39
CA THR A 128 17.71 -12.29 8.16
C THR A 128 17.36 -13.78 8.23
N LEU A 129 16.07 -14.11 8.14
CA LEU A 129 15.49 -15.41 8.53
C LEU A 129 15.86 -15.87 9.95
N ASP A 130 16.32 -14.95 10.81
CA ASP A 130 16.58 -15.22 12.22
C ASP A 130 15.28 -15.10 13.02
N GLU A 131 14.87 -16.16 13.69
CA GLU A 131 13.68 -16.16 14.55
C GLU A 131 13.72 -15.07 15.64
N GLY A 132 14.92 -14.65 16.07
CA GLY A 132 15.12 -13.52 16.98
C GLY A 132 14.69 -12.17 16.41
N ASP A 133 14.56 -12.02 15.09
CA ASP A 133 14.15 -10.77 14.41
C ASP A 133 12.65 -10.71 14.07
N ARG A 134 11.89 -11.75 14.41
CA ARG A 134 10.43 -11.71 14.30
C ARG A 134 9.87 -10.85 15.42
N ILE A 135 8.90 -10.00 15.12
CA ILE A 135 8.16 -9.25 16.15
C ILE A 135 6.72 -9.73 16.08
N SER A 136 6.15 -10.14 17.22
CA SER A 136 4.78 -10.63 17.28
C SER A 136 4.07 -10.20 18.55
N ALA A 137 2.74 -10.11 18.47
CA ALA A 137 1.86 -9.82 19.58
C ALA A 137 0.56 -10.64 19.44
N THR A 138 0.07 -11.19 20.55
CA THR A 138 -1.21 -11.90 20.59
C THR A 138 -1.99 -11.50 21.84
N VAL A 139 -3.29 -11.30 21.68
CA VAL A 139 -4.24 -11.08 22.77
C VAL A 139 -5.45 -11.99 22.59
N LYS A 140 -6.00 -12.46 23.70
CA LYS A 140 -7.22 -13.27 23.76
C LYS A 140 -8.25 -12.56 24.64
N ILE A 141 -9.48 -12.42 24.15
CA ILE A 141 -10.52 -11.62 24.79
C ILE A 141 -11.82 -12.43 24.81
N ALA A 142 -12.53 -12.43 25.94
CA ALA A 142 -13.84 -13.03 26.06
C ALA A 142 -14.91 -12.16 25.37
N GLY A 143 -16.01 -12.74 24.89
CA GLY A 143 -17.06 -11.99 24.19
C GLY A 143 -17.82 -10.97 25.04
N ASP A 144 -17.69 -11.04 26.37
CA ASP A 144 -18.27 -10.12 27.35
C ASP A 144 -17.23 -9.15 27.96
N ASP A 145 -15.95 -9.26 27.56
CA ASP A 145 -14.89 -8.40 28.05
C ASP A 145 -14.69 -7.19 27.12
N THR A 146 -15.23 -6.05 27.55
CA THR A 146 -15.23 -4.80 26.78
C THR A 146 -14.02 -3.91 27.06
N ALA A 147 -13.06 -4.37 27.87
CA ALA A 147 -11.84 -3.63 28.14
C ALA A 147 -10.99 -3.50 26.86
N ARG A 148 -10.18 -2.45 26.81
CA ARG A 148 -9.23 -2.24 25.71
C ARG A 148 -7.89 -2.87 26.05
N TYR A 149 -7.37 -3.68 25.14
CA TYR A 149 -6.12 -4.40 25.32
C TYR A 149 -5.09 -3.98 24.27
N ALA A 150 -3.87 -3.68 24.72
CA ALA A 150 -2.74 -3.38 23.85
C ALA A 150 -2.10 -4.67 23.31
N LEU A 151 -1.70 -4.65 22.04
CA LEU A 151 -0.88 -5.66 21.40
C LEU A 151 0.59 -5.29 21.60
N ALA A 152 1.23 -5.88 22.61
CA ALA A 152 2.64 -5.65 22.95
C ALA A 152 3.56 -6.52 22.07
N GLY A 153 4.13 -5.92 21.03
CA GLY A 153 5.05 -6.56 20.10
C GLY A 153 6.41 -6.85 20.71
N SER A 154 6.83 -8.10 20.69
CA SER A 154 8.16 -8.52 21.14
C SER A 154 8.70 -9.67 20.29
N SER A 155 10.01 -9.91 20.39
CA SER A 155 10.68 -10.97 19.68
C SER A 155 10.80 -12.26 20.50
N PRO A 156 10.77 -13.43 19.85
CA PRO A 156 11.04 -14.71 20.51
C PRO A 156 12.34 -14.68 21.29
N ASN A 157 12.31 -15.27 22.48
CA ASN A 157 13.47 -15.33 23.39
C ASN A 157 13.79 -16.80 23.70
N GLY A 158 15.07 -17.15 23.82
CA GLY A 158 15.48 -18.53 24.05
C GLY A 158 16.98 -18.78 23.83
N PRO A 159 17.48 -19.98 24.15
CA PRO A 159 18.89 -20.33 23.94
C PRO A 159 19.30 -20.15 22.47
N GLY A 160 20.35 -19.35 22.24
CA GLY A 160 20.88 -19.08 20.90
C GLY A 160 20.15 -17.98 20.12
N LEU A 161 19.08 -17.38 20.66
CA LEU A 161 18.39 -16.26 20.05
C LEU A 161 18.86 -14.94 20.65
N ALA A 162 19.05 -13.93 19.79
CA ALA A 162 19.24 -12.54 20.19
C ALA A 162 17.96 -11.76 19.84
N PRO A 163 16.98 -11.64 20.77
CA PRO A 163 15.70 -11.02 20.45
C PRO A 163 15.89 -9.56 20.02
N LEU A 164 15.33 -9.20 18.86
CA LEU A 164 15.40 -7.86 18.30
C LEU A 164 14.64 -6.85 19.16
N ILE A 165 13.42 -7.22 19.58
CA ILE A 165 12.62 -6.45 20.53
C ILE A 165 12.51 -7.21 21.86
N PRO A 166 13.17 -6.74 22.94
CA PRO A 166 13.08 -7.38 24.25
C PRO A 166 11.65 -7.34 24.82
N VAL A 167 11.24 -8.42 25.50
CA VAL A 167 9.92 -8.52 26.17
C VAL A 167 9.71 -7.42 27.23
N ALA A 168 10.79 -6.94 27.86
CA ALA A 168 10.73 -5.88 28.86
C ALA A 168 10.41 -4.49 28.27
N THR A 169 10.63 -4.31 26.96
CA THR A 169 10.45 -3.04 26.24
C THR A 169 9.76 -3.30 24.91
N PRO A 170 8.50 -3.79 24.92
CA PRO A 170 7.78 -4.13 23.70
C PRO A 170 7.42 -2.87 22.91
N ILE A 171 7.22 -3.02 21.60
CA ILE A 171 6.67 -1.96 20.76
C ILE A 171 5.14 -2.09 20.66
N PRO A 172 4.38 -0.99 20.62
CA PRO A 172 2.94 -1.05 20.38
C PRO A 172 2.65 -1.53 18.95
N MET A 173 1.83 -2.58 18.82
CA MET A 173 1.34 -3.07 17.52
C MET A 173 -0.15 -2.76 17.30
N GLY A 174 -0.74 -1.93 18.16
CA GLY A 174 -2.15 -1.54 18.14
C GLY A 174 -2.88 -1.96 19.41
N GLU A 175 -4.19 -1.75 19.41
CA GLU A 175 -5.10 -2.08 20.51
C GLU A 175 -6.36 -2.73 19.96
N VAL A 176 -7.06 -3.49 20.79
CA VAL A 176 -8.33 -4.14 20.43
C VAL A 176 -9.35 -3.99 21.54
N GLN A 177 -10.62 -3.96 21.15
CA GLN A 177 -11.73 -3.83 22.08
C GLN A 177 -12.98 -4.52 21.53
N VAL A 178 -13.66 -5.31 22.36
CA VAL A 178 -14.94 -5.94 22.01
C VAL A 178 -16.08 -4.94 22.25
N ALA A 179 -17.02 -4.88 21.32
CA ALA A 179 -18.25 -4.09 21.47
C ALA A 179 -19.25 -4.83 22.37
N ARG A 180 -19.96 -4.08 23.22
CA ARG A 180 -21.05 -4.59 24.03
C ARG A 180 -22.32 -4.71 23.15
N PRO A 181 -22.84 -5.91 22.90
CA PRO A 181 -24.08 -6.05 22.14
C PRO A 181 -25.28 -5.58 22.94
N THR A 182 -26.16 -4.78 22.34
CA THR A 182 -27.35 -4.25 23.00
C THR A 182 -28.52 -5.24 22.96
N ASP A 183 -29.49 -5.07 23.88
CA ASP A 183 -30.74 -5.86 23.91
C ASP A 183 -31.91 -5.14 23.21
N ASP A 184 -31.73 -3.86 22.85
CA ASP A 184 -32.74 -2.99 22.24
C ASP A 184 -32.69 -2.96 20.71
N ASP A 185 -31.99 -3.93 20.12
CA ASP A 185 -31.75 -4.08 18.67
C ASP A 185 -31.03 -2.91 17.99
N SER A 186 -30.47 -1.94 18.74
CA SER A 186 -29.67 -0.86 18.13
C SER A 186 -28.33 -1.34 17.57
N PHE A 187 -27.59 -2.16 18.34
CA PHE A 187 -26.34 -2.79 17.93
C PHE A 187 -26.21 -4.20 18.55
N PRO A 188 -27.04 -5.18 18.13
CA PRO A 188 -27.08 -6.52 18.74
C PRO A 188 -25.93 -7.45 18.29
N GLU A 189 -25.12 -7.03 17.31
CA GLU A 189 -24.09 -7.85 16.68
C GLU A 189 -22.81 -7.95 17.52
N LEU A 190 -22.15 -9.11 17.44
CA LEU A 190 -20.84 -9.33 18.04
C LEU A 190 -19.75 -8.71 17.18
N ARG A 191 -19.12 -7.65 17.69
CA ARG A 191 -18.05 -6.93 17.00
C ARG A 191 -16.77 -6.80 17.82
N LEU A 192 -15.65 -6.80 17.13
CA LEU A 192 -14.34 -6.40 17.67
C LEU A 192 -13.81 -5.22 16.87
N ARG A 193 -13.30 -4.19 17.55
CA ARG A 193 -12.62 -3.06 16.91
C ARG A 193 -11.12 -3.17 17.09
N PHE A 194 -10.38 -2.91 16.01
CA PHE A 194 -8.94 -2.78 16.03
C PHE A 194 -8.52 -1.31 15.89
N TYR A 195 -7.57 -0.88 16.72
CA TYR A 195 -6.96 0.44 16.68
C TYR A 195 -5.49 0.29 16.30
N PRO A 196 -5.04 0.79 15.14
CA PRO A 196 -3.65 0.67 14.72
C PRO A 196 -2.73 1.54 15.58
N PRO A 197 -1.42 1.24 15.60
CA PRO A 197 -0.44 2.07 16.28
C PRO A 197 -0.21 3.40 15.55
N LYS A 198 0.70 4.21 16.09
CA LYS A 198 0.84 5.63 15.70
C LYS A 198 1.66 5.83 14.42
N GLY A 199 2.42 4.83 13.97
CA GLY A 199 3.34 4.97 12.84
C GLY A 199 4.71 5.46 13.28
N LEU A 200 5.22 4.95 14.40
CA LEU A 200 6.53 5.31 14.94
C LEU A 200 7.62 4.36 14.44
N THR A 201 8.84 4.90 14.40
CA THR A 201 10.07 4.14 14.15
C THR A 201 10.77 3.87 15.47
N TYR A 202 11.42 2.72 15.57
CA TYR A 202 12.21 2.27 16.71
C TYR A 202 13.59 1.86 16.23
N GLY A 203 14.59 2.00 17.09
CA GLY A 203 15.99 1.74 16.75
C GLY A 203 16.82 1.39 17.98
N PRO A 204 18.09 1.02 17.80
CA PRO A 204 18.93 0.65 18.92
C PRO A 204 19.42 1.88 19.68
N ALA A 205 19.61 1.76 20.99
CA ALA A 205 20.20 2.82 21.81
C ALA A 205 21.64 3.22 21.40
N THR A 206 22.30 2.38 20.58
CA THR A 206 23.62 2.64 20.01
C THR A 206 23.57 3.45 18.70
N LEU A 207 22.37 3.71 18.14
CA LEU A 207 22.23 4.38 16.86
C LEU A 207 22.81 5.81 16.83
N PRO A 208 22.59 6.67 17.86
CA PRO A 208 23.18 8.00 17.88
C PRO A 208 24.72 7.98 17.79
N GLN A 209 25.36 7.00 18.44
CA GLN A 209 26.82 6.84 18.39
C GLN A 209 27.27 6.39 16.99
N LYS A 210 26.55 5.47 16.34
CA LYS A 210 26.81 5.05 14.96
C LYS A 210 26.74 6.24 13.98
N LEU A 211 25.68 7.05 14.11
CA LEU A 211 25.49 8.25 13.27
C LEU A 211 26.57 9.31 13.49
N ALA A 212 26.96 9.55 14.75
CA ALA A 212 28.04 10.47 15.06
C ALA A 212 29.38 10.03 14.47
N ALA A 213 29.67 8.72 14.47
CA ALA A 213 30.87 8.18 13.84
C ALA A 213 30.85 8.32 12.31
N ALA A 214 29.69 8.08 11.67
CA ALA A 214 29.51 8.27 10.23
C ALA A 214 29.62 9.74 9.79
N ALA A 215 29.28 10.68 10.68
CA ALA A 215 29.36 12.12 10.45
C ALA A 215 30.71 12.75 10.83
N ASP A 216 31.73 11.96 11.14
CA ASP A 216 33.05 12.47 11.51
C ASP A 216 33.65 13.35 10.38
N PRO A 217 34.01 14.62 10.65
CA PRO A 217 34.56 15.52 9.64
C PRO A 217 35.82 14.99 8.93
N ARG A 218 36.56 14.06 9.56
CA ARG A 218 37.73 13.42 8.96
C ARG A 218 37.38 12.48 7.79
N LEU A 219 36.11 12.09 7.68
CA LEU A 219 35.57 11.29 6.58
C LEU A 219 35.00 12.16 5.44
N ASN A 220 35.00 13.49 5.58
CA ASN A 220 34.52 14.39 4.53
C ASN A 220 35.59 14.55 3.43
N PRO A 221 35.30 14.21 2.15
CA PRO A 221 36.24 14.36 1.04
C PRO A 221 36.73 15.79 0.81
N ALA A 222 35.96 16.81 1.22
CA ALA A 222 36.37 18.21 1.15
C ALA A 222 37.45 18.58 2.19
N ILE A 223 37.56 17.79 3.28
CA ILE A 223 38.55 17.97 4.35
C ILE A 223 39.70 16.97 4.21
N ASN A 224 39.38 15.72 3.87
CA ASN A 224 40.31 14.63 3.65
C ASN A 224 40.13 14.07 2.23
N PRO A 225 40.98 14.46 1.26
CA PRO A 225 40.87 13.99 -0.11
C PRO A 225 41.06 12.49 -0.31
N GLN A 226 41.56 11.75 0.71
CA GLN A 226 41.64 10.29 0.67
C GLN A 226 40.37 9.59 1.20
N ALA A 227 39.39 10.34 1.72
CA ALA A 227 38.14 9.77 2.17
C ALA A 227 37.27 9.31 0.99
N ASP A 228 36.50 8.24 1.22
CA ASP A 228 35.63 7.68 0.18
C ASP A 228 34.39 8.58 -0.07
N MET A 229 34.30 9.12 -1.28
CA MET A 229 33.24 10.06 -1.66
C MET A 229 31.86 9.42 -1.66
N GLN A 230 31.76 8.15 -2.02
CA GLN A 230 30.49 7.43 -2.11
C GLN A 230 29.91 7.14 -0.72
N THR A 231 30.75 6.65 0.20
CA THR A 231 30.42 6.44 1.62
C THR A 231 29.94 7.74 2.25
N TRP A 232 30.68 8.84 2.06
CA TRP A 232 30.30 10.15 2.59
C TRP A 232 28.95 10.60 2.03
N ALA A 233 28.77 10.57 0.70
CA ALA A 233 27.53 11.01 0.06
C ALA A 233 26.30 10.24 0.57
N HIS A 234 26.39 8.91 0.68
CA HIS A 234 25.31 8.07 1.21
C HIS A 234 25.01 8.38 2.68
N ASN A 235 26.03 8.45 3.53
CA ASN A 235 25.85 8.65 4.96
C ASN A 235 25.32 10.05 5.29
N THR A 236 25.58 11.05 4.44
CA THR A 236 25.09 12.43 4.65
C THR A 236 23.57 12.55 4.69
N GLU A 237 22.83 11.63 4.07
CA GLU A 237 21.35 11.59 4.12
C GLU A 237 20.83 11.42 5.55
N TRP A 238 21.65 10.85 6.44
CA TRP A 238 21.30 10.56 7.83
C TRP A 238 21.80 11.61 8.83
N PHE A 239 22.51 12.65 8.36
CA PHE A 239 23.06 13.67 9.26
C PHE A 239 21.95 14.46 9.95
N GLY A 240 22.01 14.52 11.27
CA GLY A 240 21.00 15.17 12.09
C GLY A 240 19.74 14.32 12.34
N PHE A 241 19.70 13.07 11.86
CA PHE A 241 18.68 12.12 12.29
C PHE A 241 18.79 11.87 13.79
N ASP A 242 17.69 12.07 14.51
CA ASP A 242 17.60 11.83 15.96
C ASP A 242 16.39 10.95 16.26
N LEU A 243 16.58 10.00 17.17
CA LEU A 243 15.55 9.05 17.58
C LEU A 243 15.21 9.29 19.06
N PRO A 244 13.95 9.63 19.40
CA PRO A 244 13.54 9.86 20.78
C PRO A 244 13.92 8.70 21.71
N LEU A 245 14.31 9.01 22.96
CA LEU A 245 14.72 8.00 23.94
C LEU A 245 13.70 6.86 24.13
N GLY A 246 12.40 7.17 24.08
CA GLY A 246 11.32 6.17 24.18
C GLY A 246 11.19 5.23 22.97
N GLN A 247 11.89 5.52 21.87
CA GLN A 247 11.93 4.71 20.65
C GLN A 247 13.24 3.91 20.51
N GLN A 248 14.19 4.10 21.44
CA GLN A 248 15.48 3.42 21.46
C GLN A 248 15.40 2.05 22.17
N VAL A 249 14.56 1.15 21.65
CA VAL A 249 14.22 -0.14 22.30
C VAL A 249 14.77 -1.37 21.58
N VAL A 250 15.33 -1.20 20.38
CA VAL A 250 15.86 -2.33 19.60
C VAL A 250 17.15 -2.83 20.23
N ASN A 251 17.29 -4.15 20.34
CA ASN A 251 18.51 -4.78 20.81
C ASN A 251 19.64 -4.59 19.77
N PRO A 252 20.73 -3.86 20.11
CA PRO A 252 21.83 -3.62 19.16
C PRO A 252 22.59 -4.90 18.78
N ASN A 253 22.41 -6.00 19.52
CA ASN A 253 23.04 -7.29 19.24
C ASN A 253 22.18 -8.21 18.38
N GLY A 254 20.90 -7.87 18.12
CA GLY A 254 20.04 -8.60 17.19
C GLY A 254 20.67 -8.70 15.80
N HIS A 255 20.33 -9.76 15.04
CA HIS A 255 20.93 -9.97 13.72
C HIS A 255 20.59 -8.82 12.78
N TRP A 256 19.33 -8.38 12.75
CA TRP A 256 18.90 -7.23 11.95
C TRP A 256 19.69 -5.95 12.24
N ALA A 257 20.04 -5.66 13.50
CA ALA A 257 20.77 -4.45 13.88
C ALA A 257 22.26 -4.44 13.46
N ARG A 258 22.76 -5.58 12.96
CA ARG A 258 24.14 -5.80 12.55
C ARG A 258 24.27 -6.37 11.13
N LEU A 259 23.16 -6.60 10.45
CA LEU A 259 23.12 -7.22 9.13
C LEU A 259 23.95 -6.41 8.12
N ASN A 260 24.89 -7.07 7.45
CA ASN A 260 25.56 -6.53 6.28
C ASN A 260 24.77 -6.90 5.02
N LEU A 261 24.10 -5.92 4.43
CA LEU A 261 23.20 -6.10 3.28
C LEU A 261 23.93 -6.50 1.99
N ASP A 262 25.24 -6.26 1.92
CA ASP A 262 26.05 -6.56 0.73
C ASP A 262 26.72 -7.93 0.79
N THR A 263 26.97 -8.46 2.00
CA THR A 263 27.65 -9.75 2.19
C THR A 263 26.77 -10.84 2.81
N GLU A 264 25.60 -10.48 3.32
CA GLU A 264 24.64 -11.41 3.92
C GLU A 264 23.30 -11.35 3.19
N GLY A 265 22.60 -12.48 3.16
CA GLY A 265 21.25 -12.57 2.65
C GLY A 265 20.74 -14.01 2.65
N PRO A 266 19.43 -14.23 2.75
CA PRO A 266 18.88 -15.55 2.96
C PRO A 266 18.93 -16.38 1.69
N SER A 267 19.21 -17.68 1.83
CA SER A 267 19.08 -18.64 0.72
C SER A 267 17.60 -18.74 0.28
N PRO A 268 17.29 -18.79 -1.04
CA PRO A 268 18.21 -18.91 -2.17
C PRO A 268 18.64 -17.57 -2.79
N ALA A 269 18.19 -16.42 -2.24
CA ALA A 269 18.48 -15.10 -2.78
C ALA A 269 19.97 -14.74 -2.65
N GLY A 270 20.56 -15.04 -1.48
CA GLY A 270 21.95 -14.72 -1.19
C GLY A 270 22.18 -13.23 -0.92
N ALA A 271 23.45 -12.86 -0.79
CA ALA A 271 23.87 -11.51 -0.47
C ALA A 271 23.59 -10.51 -1.61
N GLY A 272 23.16 -9.29 -1.26
CA GLY A 272 22.91 -8.22 -2.22
C GLY A 272 21.73 -8.44 -3.19
N ASP A 273 20.90 -9.49 -3.00
CA ASP A 273 19.74 -9.73 -3.86
C ASP A 273 18.74 -8.57 -3.74
N PRO A 274 18.34 -7.93 -4.84
CA PRO A 274 17.48 -6.74 -4.81
C PRO A 274 16.09 -6.99 -4.22
N ARG A 275 15.63 -8.24 -4.12
CA ARG A 275 14.36 -8.60 -3.46
C ARG A 275 14.44 -8.44 -1.94
N ASN A 276 15.63 -8.65 -1.38
CA ASN A 276 15.89 -8.61 0.06
C ASN A 276 16.83 -7.46 0.47
N ALA A 277 17.44 -6.73 -0.46
CA ALA A 277 18.29 -5.58 -0.17
C ALA A 277 18.10 -4.48 -1.23
N PRO A 278 16.85 -4.02 -1.46
CA PRO A 278 16.57 -3.06 -2.52
C PRO A 278 17.40 -1.78 -2.35
N GLY A 279 18.06 -1.37 -3.44
CA GLY A 279 18.90 -0.17 -3.46
C GLY A 279 18.09 1.08 -3.10
N GLY A 280 18.60 1.90 -2.19
CA GLY A 280 17.98 3.17 -1.80
C GLY A 280 16.72 3.07 -0.93
N LEU A 281 16.28 1.86 -0.54
CA LEU A 281 15.06 1.66 0.28
C LEU A 281 15.34 1.07 1.67
N SER A 282 16.60 0.72 1.97
CA SER A 282 17.01 0.20 3.28
C SER A 282 17.67 1.28 4.13
N ALA A 283 17.24 1.38 5.39
CA ALA A 283 17.89 2.25 6.37
C ALA A 283 19.27 1.68 6.75
N SER A 284 20.31 2.18 6.09
CA SER A 284 21.66 1.66 6.15
C SER A 284 22.71 2.76 6.13
N LEU A 285 23.85 2.48 6.76
CA LEU A 285 25.07 3.28 6.65
C LEU A 285 26.09 2.50 5.82
N PHE A 286 26.90 3.19 5.02
CA PHE A 286 28.13 2.61 4.51
C PHE A 286 29.19 2.62 5.61
N GLU A 287 29.74 1.45 5.90
CA GLU A 287 30.89 1.26 6.77
C GLU A 287 32.03 0.63 5.97
N VAL A 288 33.25 1.16 6.11
CA VAL A 288 34.44 0.59 5.49
C VAL A 288 34.89 -0.61 6.31
N VAL A 289 34.75 -1.81 5.72
CA VAL A 289 35.13 -3.08 6.36
C VAL A 289 36.40 -3.61 5.69
N GLY A 290 37.40 -3.98 6.50
CA GLY A 290 38.69 -4.51 6.03
C GLY A 290 39.89 -3.57 6.27
N GLY A 291 41.10 -4.14 6.33
CA GLY A 291 42.34 -3.37 6.48
C GLY A 291 42.67 -2.52 5.24
N PRO A 292 43.68 -1.64 5.31
CA PRO A 292 43.95 -0.59 4.30
C PRO A 292 44.24 -1.07 2.86
N GLN A 293 44.32 -2.38 2.61
CA GLN A 293 44.61 -2.96 1.30
C GLN A 293 43.37 -3.58 0.62
N ASN A 294 42.28 -3.87 1.36
CA ASN A 294 41.04 -4.49 0.87
C ASN A 294 39.80 -3.84 1.53
N ALA A 295 39.82 -2.52 1.71
CA ALA A 295 38.73 -1.78 2.31
C ALA A 295 37.53 -1.71 1.34
N GLU A 296 36.47 -2.45 1.61
CA GLU A 296 35.20 -2.37 0.88
C GLU A 296 34.15 -1.66 1.74
N ALA A 297 33.46 -0.68 1.16
CA ALA A 297 32.36 0.01 1.80
C ALA A 297 31.09 -0.86 1.68
N ASN A 298 30.59 -1.33 2.81
CA ASN A 298 29.40 -2.20 2.87
C ASN A 298 28.24 -1.48 3.54
N ARG A 299 27.02 -1.73 3.05
CA ARG A 299 25.77 -1.26 3.65
C ARG A 299 25.45 -2.08 4.89
N ILE A 300 25.56 -1.45 6.04
CA ILE A 300 25.20 -2.03 7.34
C ILE A 300 23.85 -1.50 7.77
N SER A 301 22.96 -2.40 8.20
CA SER A 301 21.65 -2.03 8.75
C SER A 301 21.79 -1.12 9.96
N MET A 302 20.94 -0.09 10.01
CA MET A 302 20.81 0.80 11.16
C MET A 302 20.00 0.16 12.31
N GLY A 303 19.40 -1.00 12.09
CA GLY A 303 18.54 -1.68 13.07
C GLY A 303 17.21 -0.98 13.30
N LEU A 304 16.76 -0.15 12.35
CA LEU A 304 15.45 0.51 12.45
C LEU A 304 14.33 -0.48 12.13
N VAL A 305 13.23 -0.38 12.89
CA VAL A 305 11.97 -1.08 12.64
C VAL A 305 10.81 -0.12 12.87
N ASP A 306 9.65 -0.38 12.27
CA ASP A 306 8.43 0.41 12.49
C ASP A 306 7.35 -0.43 13.22
N ASP A 307 6.24 0.20 13.57
CA ASP A 307 5.07 -0.45 14.18
C ASP A 307 4.03 -0.96 13.15
N VAL A 308 4.40 -1.03 11.87
CA VAL A 308 3.54 -1.60 10.83
C VAL A 308 3.57 -3.12 10.88
N GLY A 309 2.42 -3.76 10.70
CA GLY A 309 2.33 -5.21 10.66
C GLY A 309 1.05 -5.71 10.03
N ASP A 310 0.91 -7.02 10.01
CA ASP A 310 -0.27 -7.74 9.52
C ASP A 310 -0.54 -8.96 10.40
N GLY A 311 -1.72 -9.55 10.26
CA GLY A 311 -2.05 -10.74 11.03
C GLY A 311 -3.48 -11.22 10.91
N LEU A 312 -3.93 -11.91 11.95
CA LEU A 312 -5.19 -12.65 11.99
C LEU A 312 -6.09 -12.14 13.12
N VAL A 313 -7.37 -12.03 12.79
CA VAL A 313 -8.47 -11.86 13.76
C VAL A 313 -9.29 -13.14 13.72
N GLN A 314 -9.35 -13.85 14.84
CA GLN A 314 -10.03 -15.13 14.96
C GLN A 314 -11.14 -15.02 16.00
N CYS A 315 -12.25 -15.71 15.77
CA CYS A 315 -13.33 -15.83 16.75
C CYS A 315 -13.79 -17.27 16.83
N SER A 316 -13.81 -17.83 18.04
CA SER A 316 -14.26 -19.18 18.33
C SER A 316 -15.57 -19.14 19.11
N VAL A 317 -16.57 -19.92 18.70
CA VAL A 317 -17.87 -20.04 19.37
C VAL A 317 -18.37 -21.48 19.25
N GLY A 318 -18.67 -22.14 20.38
CA GLY A 318 -19.30 -23.46 20.37
C GLY A 318 -18.53 -24.56 19.62
N GLY A 319 -17.19 -24.45 19.54
CA GLY A 319 -16.33 -25.38 18.80
C GLY A 319 -16.16 -25.08 17.31
N LEU A 320 -16.76 -24.01 16.80
CA LEU A 320 -16.53 -23.48 15.45
C LEU A 320 -15.58 -22.29 15.50
N ASP A 321 -14.83 -22.09 14.41
CA ASP A 321 -13.86 -21.01 14.27
C ASP A 321 -14.14 -20.17 13.01
N ALA A 322 -14.00 -18.86 13.13
CA ALA A 322 -13.92 -17.93 12.01
C ALA A 322 -12.59 -17.18 12.01
N ILE A 323 -12.10 -16.85 10.82
CA ILE A 323 -10.82 -16.15 10.63
C ILE A 323 -11.01 -15.02 9.62
N ALA A 324 -10.52 -13.84 9.98
CA ALA A 324 -10.27 -12.72 9.09
C ALA A 324 -8.80 -12.31 9.15
N ARG A 325 -8.36 -11.54 8.15
CA ARG A 325 -7.02 -10.96 8.07
C ARG A 325 -7.07 -9.45 8.30
N ILE A 326 -5.98 -8.93 8.82
CA ILE A 326 -5.77 -7.49 8.92
C ILE A 326 -4.39 -7.14 8.39
N ALA A 327 -4.30 -6.04 7.64
CA ALA A 327 -3.04 -5.41 7.29
C ALA A 327 -3.07 -3.96 7.77
N VAL A 328 -2.01 -3.53 8.45
CA VAL A 328 -1.82 -2.15 8.86
C VAL A 328 -0.90 -1.49 7.83
N GLY A 329 -1.25 -0.28 7.39
CA GLY A 329 -0.45 0.48 6.45
C GLY A 329 -0.36 1.96 6.81
N PRO A 330 0.48 2.73 6.09
CA PRO A 330 0.53 4.19 6.25
C PRO A 330 -0.82 4.83 5.89
N PRO A 331 -1.10 6.07 6.35
CA PRO A 331 -2.27 6.84 5.93
C PRO A 331 -2.45 6.86 4.40
N ASP A 332 -3.69 6.87 3.95
CA ASP A 332 -3.98 7.18 2.55
C ASP A 332 -4.02 8.71 2.39
N PHE A 333 -2.98 9.27 1.77
CA PHE A 333 -2.85 10.72 1.58
C PHE A 333 -3.71 11.28 0.44
N ALA A 334 -4.30 10.41 -0.39
CA ALA A 334 -5.17 10.81 -1.50
C ALA A 334 -6.34 9.82 -1.66
N PRO A 335 -7.24 9.72 -0.67
CA PRO A 335 -8.29 8.70 -0.65
C PRO A 335 -9.35 8.89 -1.74
N MET A 336 -9.47 10.08 -2.33
CA MET A 336 -10.34 10.33 -3.49
C MET A 336 -9.74 9.88 -4.83
N ASN A 337 -8.43 9.59 -4.89
CA ASN A 337 -7.73 9.20 -6.11
C ASN A 337 -7.48 7.69 -6.10
N ARG A 338 -8.38 6.95 -6.73
CA ARG A 338 -8.46 5.50 -6.61
C ARG A 338 -7.34 4.83 -7.40
N PRO A 339 -6.71 3.76 -6.87
CA PRO A 339 -5.67 3.06 -7.60
C PRO A 339 -6.17 2.53 -8.94
N PHE A 340 -5.43 2.83 -10.01
CA PHE A 340 -5.70 2.31 -11.35
C PHE A 340 -5.75 0.77 -11.37
N THR A 341 -4.90 0.13 -10.57
CA THR A 341 -4.98 -1.30 -10.27
C THR A 341 -4.98 -1.46 -8.76
N SER A 342 -6.12 -1.85 -8.20
CA SER A 342 -6.31 -2.04 -6.77
C SER A 342 -6.05 -3.49 -6.35
N LEU A 343 -5.95 -3.71 -5.03
CA LEU A 343 -5.91 -5.06 -4.45
C LEU A 343 -7.14 -5.88 -4.88
N GLN A 344 -8.32 -5.24 -4.93
CA GLN A 344 -9.55 -5.89 -5.38
C GLN A 344 -9.45 -6.35 -6.84
N ASP A 345 -8.90 -5.52 -7.73
CA ASP A 345 -8.68 -5.92 -9.13
C ASP A 345 -7.73 -7.12 -9.22
N GLY A 346 -6.66 -7.13 -8.41
CA GLY A 346 -5.71 -8.24 -8.34
C GLY A 346 -6.29 -9.53 -7.76
N LEU A 347 -7.25 -9.44 -6.83
CA LEU A 347 -7.99 -10.61 -6.32
C LEU A 347 -9.00 -11.10 -7.35
N ALA A 348 -9.77 -10.20 -7.96
CA ALA A 348 -10.72 -10.53 -9.03
C ALA A 348 -10.01 -11.16 -10.24
N ASP A 349 -8.82 -10.72 -10.62
CA ASP A 349 -8.02 -11.36 -11.68
C ASP A 349 -7.54 -12.78 -11.34
N ARG A 350 -7.51 -13.15 -10.06
CA ARG A 350 -7.17 -14.52 -9.65
C ARG A 350 -8.38 -15.44 -9.68
N VAL A 351 -9.53 -14.96 -9.22
CA VAL A 351 -10.72 -15.79 -9.00
C VAL A 351 -11.81 -15.67 -10.07
N LEU A 352 -11.97 -14.50 -10.69
CA LEU A 352 -13.06 -14.15 -11.62
C LEU A 352 -12.54 -13.84 -13.03
N ARG A 353 -11.36 -14.36 -13.40
CA ARG A 353 -10.77 -14.08 -14.72
C ARG A 353 -11.55 -14.76 -15.84
N GLY A 354 -11.95 -16.03 -15.64
CA GLY A 354 -12.70 -16.81 -16.62
C GLY A 354 -14.07 -16.20 -16.96
N ASP A 355 -14.69 -15.55 -15.96
CA ASP A 355 -16.01 -14.94 -16.06
C ASP A 355 -16.15 -13.96 -17.23
N VAL A 356 -15.08 -13.26 -17.62
CA VAL A 356 -15.14 -12.35 -18.79
C VAL A 356 -15.54 -13.08 -20.07
N ARG A 357 -15.27 -14.39 -20.15
CA ARG A 357 -15.55 -15.26 -21.30
C ARG A 357 -16.76 -16.15 -21.04
N ASP A 358 -16.83 -16.72 -19.84
CA ASP A 358 -17.83 -17.74 -19.49
C ASP A 358 -19.16 -17.12 -19.06
N ASN A 359 -19.13 -15.94 -18.42
CA ASN A 359 -20.30 -15.20 -17.96
C ASN A 359 -20.08 -13.68 -18.12
N PRO A 360 -19.97 -13.19 -19.37
CA PRO A 360 -19.58 -11.81 -19.63
C PRO A 360 -20.62 -10.82 -19.08
N PRO A 361 -20.18 -9.66 -18.54
CA PRO A 361 -21.10 -8.62 -18.13
C PRO A 361 -22.02 -8.14 -19.26
N GLY A 362 -23.21 -7.66 -18.88
CA GLY A 362 -24.09 -6.94 -19.79
C GLY A 362 -23.48 -5.61 -20.25
N ASP A 363 -23.99 -5.02 -21.33
CA ASP A 363 -23.39 -3.83 -21.95
C ASP A 363 -23.26 -2.64 -21.01
N ALA A 364 -24.31 -2.35 -20.23
CA ALA A 364 -24.32 -1.23 -19.29
C ALA A 364 -23.30 -1.42 -18.15
N GLU A 365 -23.17 -2.65 -17.63
CA GLU A 365 -22.19 -2.97 -16.60
C GLU A 365 -20.76 -2.91 -17.15
N LEU A 366 -20.55 -3.50 -18.33
CA LEU A 366 -19.25 -3.50 -18.99
C LEU A 366 -18.76 -2.07 -19.28
N GLU A 367 -19.67 -1.20 -19.73
CA GLU A 367 -19.38 0.22 -19.93
C GLU A 367 -19.02 0.94 -18.63
N ALA A 368 -19.75 0.69 -17.55
CA ALA A 368 -19.43 1.26 -16.25
C ALA A 368 -18.04 0.84 -15.77
N ILE A 369 -17.67 -0.44 -15.96
CA ILE A 369 -16.34 -0.97 -15.63
C ILE A 369 -15.25 -0.28 -16.46
N VAL A 370 -15.46 -0.13 -17.78
CA VAL A 370 -14.46 0.51 -18.66
C VAL A 370 -14.30 1.97 -18.31
N SER A 371 -15.41 2.71 -18.15
CA SER A 371 -15.40 4.10 -17.74
C SER A 371 -14.66 4.29 -16.41
N ASP A 372 -14.94 3.42 -15.43
CA ASP A 372 -14.25 3.40 -14.14
C ASP A 372 -12.72 3.23 -14.28
N ILE A 373 -12.25 2.30 -15.13
CA ILE A 373 -10.81 2.10 -15.35
C ILE A 373 -10.14 3.37 -15.89
N PHE A 374 -10.76 4.05 -16.87
CA PHE A 374 -10.22 5.29 -17.44
C PHE A 374 -10.27 6.45 -16.44
N GLU A 375 -11.32 6.53 -15.62
CA GLU A 375 -11.42 7.52 -14.55
C GLU A 375 -10.30 7.35 -13.51
N ARG A 376 -10.05 6.12 -13.04
CA ARG A 376 -8.93 5.82 -12.11
C ARG A 376 -7.57 6.13 -12.72
N ALA A 377 -7.44 5.94 -14.03
CA ALA A 377 -6.26 6.35 -14.78
C ALA A 377 -6.06 7.87 -14.75
N LEU A 378 -7.11 8.68 -14.96
CA LEU A 378 -7.02 10.14 -14.82
C LEU A 378 -6.67 10.52 -13.37
N GLU A 379 -7.38 9.97 -12.39
CA GLU A 379 -7.21 10.27 -10.97
C GLU A 379 -5.77 10.05 -10.49
N THR A 380 -5.16 8.93 -10.89
CA THR A 380 -3.77 8.61 -10.50
C THR A 380 -2.74 9.42 -11.28
N SER A 381 -3.02 9.73 -12.54
CA SER A 381 -2.18 10.55 -13.42
C SER A 381 -2.08 11.99 -12.90
N ASP A 382 -3.16 12.52 -12.32
CA ASP A 382 -3.22 13.89 -11.80
C ASP A 382 -2.56 14.07 -10.42
N LEU A 383 -2.11 12.98 -9.77
CA LEU A 383 -1.36 13.05 -8.51
C LEU A 383 0.15 13.31 -8.68
N MET A 384 0.65 13.40 -9.92
CA MET A 384 2.08 13.52 -10.17
C MET A 384 2.43 14.61 -11.17
N ASN A 385 3.64 15.12 -11.00
CA ASN A 385 4.31 15.89 -12.03
C ASN A 385 4.75 14.94 -13.15
N LYS A 386 4.02 14.96 -14.27
CA LYS A 386 4.24 14.05 -15.40
C LYS A 386 5.52 14.39 -16.17
N ASP A 387 5.97 15.65 -16.11
CA ASP A 387 7.23 16.08 -16.71
C ASP A 387 8.41 15.48 -15.94
N ALA A 388 8.44 15.63 -14.62
CA ALA A 388 9.48 15.05 -13.76
C ALA A 388 9.50 13.51 -13.85
N GLN A 389 8.32 12.88 -13.91
CA GLN A 389 8.22 11.43 -14.09
C GLN A 389 8.68 10.97 -15.49
N SER A 390 8.38 11.74 -16.54
CA SER A 390 8.89 11.50 -17.89
C SER A 390 10.42 11.60 -17.95
N ASP A 391 11.02 12.57 -17.26
CA ASP A 391 12.48 12.72 -17.17
C ASP A 391 13.13 11.58 -16.38
N ARG A 392 12.54 11.16 -15.25
CA ARG A 392 12.96 9.97 -14.49
C ARG A 392 12.94 8.72 -15.37
N ALA A 393 11.84 8.49 -16.09
CA ALA A 393 11.68 7.36 -16.99
C ALA A 393 12.72 7.35 -18.12
N ARG A 394 13.07 8.52 -18.67
CA ARG A 394 14.15 8.66 -19.67
C ARG A 394 15.52 8.31 -19.10
N GLY A 395 15.80 8.71 -17.86
CA GLY A 395 17.01 8.32 -17.14
C GLY A 395 17.07 6.81 -16.92
N THR A 396 15.95 6.19 -16.54
CA THR A 396 15.88 4.73 -16.33
C THR A 396 16.03 3.94 -17.64
N ASN A 397 15.47 4.45 -18.73
CA ASN A 397 15.63 3.88 -20.07
C ASN A 397 17.01 4.18 -20.71
N PHE A 398 17.93 4.86 -20.02
CA PHE A 398 19.26 5.15 -20.55
C PHE A 398 20.27 4.11 -20.05
N ASN A 399 20.84 3.35 -20.98
CA ASN A 399 22.06 2.61 -20.72
C ASN A 399 23.27 3.41 -21.23
N PRO A 400 24.18 3.93 -20.37
CA PRO A 400 25.37 4.64 -20.83
C PRO A 400 26.39 3.73 -21.52
N GLU A 401 26.38 2.43 -21.24
CA GLU A 401 27.27 1.43 -21.85
C GLU A 401 26.76 0.95 -23.22
N ASP A 402 25.47 1.15 -23.49
CA ASP A 402 24.85 0.96 -24.80
C ASP A 402 24.15 2.25 -25.26
N PRO A 403 24.91 3.23 -25.81
CA PRO A 403 24.33 4.49 -26.29
C PRO A 403 23.32 4.29 -27.43
N ALA A 404 23.43 3.17 -28.16
CA ALA A 404 22.50 2.78 -29.21
C ALA A 404 21.20 2.18 -28.66
N ASN A 405 21.17 1.82 -27.37
CA ASN A 405 20.05 1.22 -26.65
C ASN A 405 19.45 0.01 -27.40
N THR A 406 20.32 -0.86 -27.88
CA THR A 406 20.01 -2.14 -28.51
C THR A 406 19.31 -3.12 -27.55
N ASP A 407 19.46 -2.94 -26.24
CA ASP A 407 18.77 -3.70 -25.19
C ASP A 407 17.28 -3.34 -25.00
N LEU A 408 16.83 -2.23 -25.60
CA LEU A 408 15.41 -1.85 -25.54
C LEU A 408 14.58 -2.77 -26.46
N PRO A 409 13.38 -3.22 -26.04
CA PRO A 409 12.52 -4.01 -26.91
C PRO A 409 12.24 -3.27 -28.23
N ASN A 410 12.30 -4.01 -29.34
CA ASN A 410 12.00 -3.49 -30.67
C ASN A 410 10.65 -2.77 -30.70
N PRO A 411 10.50 -1.74 -31.56
CA PRO A 411 9.23 -1.05 -31.71
C PRO A 411 8.16 -2.07 -32.12
N ARG A 412 6.97 -1.98 -31.53
CA ARG A 412 5.83 -2.76 -32.03
C ARG A 412 5.42 -2.27 -33.43
N PRO A 413 4.77 -3.11 -34.25
CA PRO A 413 4.22 -2.68 -35.53
C PRO A 413 3.38 -1.40 -35.37
N GLY A 414 3.70 -0.35 -36.14
CA GLY A 414 3.04 0.95 -36.07
C GLY A 414 3.73 2.01 -35.18
N PHE A 415 4.88 1.70 -34.57
CA PHE A 415 5.75 2.66 -33.90
C PHE A 415 7.11 2.73 -34.59
N GLU A 416 7.58 3.94 -34.90
CA GLU A 416 8.81 4.15 -35.69
C GLU A 416 10.11 4.09 -34.84
N SER A 417 10.01 3.95 -33.51
CA SER A 417 11.17 4.08 -32.60
C SER A 417 11.12 3.15 -31.38
N ASN A 418 12.30 2.73 -30.91
CA ASN A 418 12.49 1.99 -29.65
C ASN A 418 11.88 2.78 -28.47
N PRO A 419 11.55 2.15 -27.32
CA PRO A 419 10.86 2.74 -26.16
C PRO A 419 11.19 4.21 -25.81
N ARG A 420 12.43 4.67 -26.03
CA ARG A 420 12.79 6.11 -25.99
C ARG A 420 11.94 7.00 -26.89
N GLY A 421 11.70 6.65 -28.14
CA GLY A 421 10.86 7.44 -29.05
C GLY A 421 9.34 7.22 -28.86
N THR A 422 8.99 6.40 -27.87
CA THR A 422 7.64 6.36 -27.31
C THR A 422 7.53 7.10 -25.98
N LEU A 423 8.52 7.84 -25.45
CA LEU A 423 8.26 8.70 -24.29
C LEU A 423 7.79 10.10 -24.73
N TRP A 424 7.08 10.82 -23.86
CA TRP A 424 6.73 12.23 -24.13
C TRP A 424 8.00 13.06 -24.27
N ALA A 425 8.06 13.96 -25.27
CA ALA A 425 9.21 14.85 -25.49
C ALA A 425 9.63 15.56 -24.20
N SER A 426 10.93 15.62 -23.92
CA SER A 426 11.41 16.32 -22.71
C SER A 426 11.11 17.82 -22.80
N SER A 427 11.00 18.47 -21.65
CA SER A 427 10.91 19.93 -21.56
C SER A 427 12.06 20.60 -22.32
N ASN A 428 13.29 20.06 -22.23
CA ASN A 428 14.47 20.56 -22.93
C ASN A 428 14.44 20.36 -24.46
N GLU A 429 13.88 19.25 -24.97
CA GLU A 429 13.67 19.03 -26.40
C GLU A 429 12.61 19.98 -26.99
N SER A 430 11.66 20.45 -26.17
CA SER A 430 10.66 21.44 -26.60
C SER A 430 11.18 22.87 -26.67
N VAL A 431 12.28 23.18 -25.94
CA VAL A 431 12.93 24.50 -25.92
C VAL A 431 13.85 24.72 -27.13
N THR A 432 14.43 23.67 -27.70
CA THR A 432 15.34 23.78 -28.86
C THR A 432 14.61 24.03 -30.20
N ALA A 433 13.28 23.93 -30.24
CA ALA A 433 12.51 24.10 -31.48
C ALA A 433 12.10 25.55 -31.80
N ARG A 434 12.21 26.51 -30.87
CA ARG A 434 12.08 27.96 -31.14
C ARG A 434 12.35 28.77 -29.86
N PRO A 435 13.26 29.76 -29.86
CA PRO A 435 13.31 30.74 -28.78
C PRO A 435 11.99 31.52 -28.78
N ALA A 436 11.22 31.42 -27.70
CA ALA A 436 10.08 32.31 -27.51
C ALA A 436 10.61 33.75 -27.30
N PRO A 437 9.99 34.79 -27.87
CA PRO A 437 10.43 36.17 -27.68
C PRO A 437 10.38 36.54 -26.21
N ALA A 438 11.42 37.22 -25.72
CA ALA A 438 11.46 37.78 -24.37
C ALA A 438 10.26 38.70 -24.15
N GLY A 439 9.24 38.20 -23.46
CA GLY A 439 7.95 38.87 -23.29
C GLY A 439 6.75 37.93 -23.20
N SER A 440 6.87 36.68 -23.68
CA SER A 440 5.90 35.63 -23.33
C SER A 440 6.27 35.05 -21.96
N LEU A 441 5.48 35.35 -20.93
CA LEU A 441 5.40 34.48 -19.75
C LEU A 441 5.31 33.03 -20.26
N GLN A 442 6.25 32.16 -19.87
CA GLN A 442 6.22 30.74 -20.26
C GLN A 442 4.90 30.13 -19.81
N VAL A 443 3.93 30.02 -20.72
CA VAL A 443 2.59 29.50 -20.42
C VAL A 443 2.60 28.00 -20.11
N ASP A 444 3.68 27.27 -20.45
CA ASP A 444 3.79 25.84 -20.17
C ASP A 444 5.12 25.49 -19.47
N ALA A 445 5.23 25.76 -18.17
CA ALA A 445 6.33 25.22 -17.36
C ALA A 445 6.28 23.68 -17.21
N MET A 446 5.15 23.06 -17.57
CA MET A 446 4.87 21.61 -17.44
C MET A 446 4.06 21.08 -18.65
N PRO A 447 4.64 21.09 -19.87
CA PRO A 447 3.93 20.76 -21.10
C PRO A 447 3.43 19.30 -21.17
N VAL A 448 4.14 18.34 -20.57
CA VAL A 448 3.71 16.93 -20.51
C VAL A 448 2.52 16.81 -19.56
N SER A 449 2.58 17.45 -18.40
CA SER A 449 1.50 17.45 -17.43
C SER A 449 0.21 18.02 -18.02
N PHE A 450 0.29 19.17 -18.69
CA PHE A 450 -0.86 19.81 -19.34
C PHE A 450 -1.47 18.96 -20.46
N LYS A 451 -0.64 18.46 -21.38
CA LYS A 451 -1.09 17.59 -22.49
C LYS A 451 -1.69 16.28 -21.97
N GLY A 452 -1.04 15.66 -20.99
CA GLY A 452 -1.50 14.43 -20.35
C GLY A 452 -2.88 14.62 -19.72
N GLN A 453 -3.05 15.67 -18.91
CA GLN A 453 -4.33 15.96 -18.25
C GLN A 453 -5.46 16.14 -19.26
N ARG A 454 -5.24 16.92 -20.33
CA ARG A 454 -6.23 17.12 -21.40
C ARG A 454 -6.58 15.82 -22.14
N ALA A 455 -5.59 14.96 -22.38
CA ALA A 455 -5.79 13.69 -23.06
C ALA A 455 -6.62 12.72 -22.20
N HIS A 456 -6.24 12.53 -20.93
CA HIS A 456 -6.98 11.68 -20.00
C HIS A 456 -8.42 12.16 -19.80
N ARG A 457 -8.63 13.47 -19.63
CA ARG A 457 -9.97 14.07 -19.52
C ARG A 457 -10.87 13.75 -20.71
N ARG A 458 -10.31 13.69 -21.93
CA ARG A 458 -11.07 13.31 -23.13
C ARG A 458 -11.41 11.82 -23.15
N TYR A 459 -10.49 10.96 -22.74
CA TYR A 459 -10.73 9.51 -22.74
C TYR A 459 -11.75 9.05 -21.70
N ASN A 460 -11.99 9.84 -20.64
CA ASN A 460 -13.08 9.58 -19.70
C ASN A 460 -14.47 9.87 -20.29
N ALA A 461 -14.56 10.64 -21.39
CA ALA A 461 -15.81 10.74 -22.13
C ALA A 461 -15.98 9.47 -22.97
N ILE A 462 -16.87 8.57 -22.53
CA ILE A 462 -17.04 7.25 -23.15
C ILE A 462 -17.44 7.36 -24.62
N GLU A 463 -18.20 8.39 -24.99
CA GLU A 463 -18.58 8.70 -26.37
C GLU A 463 -17.35 9.00 -27.23
N TYR A 464 -16.39 9.78 -26.71
CA TYR A 464 -15.14 10.07 -27.41
C TYR A 464 -14.31 8.80 -27.59
N LEU A 465 -14.26 7.92 -26.58
CA LEU A 465 -13.55 6.65 -26.68
C LEU A 465 -14.20 5.73 -27.74
N ARG A 466 -15.54 5.68 -27.81
CA ARG A 466 -16.26 4.94 -28.86
C ARG A 466 -15.94 5.46 -30.26
N ASP A 467 -16.01 6.78 -30.46
CA ASP A 467 -15.74 7.37 -31.78
C ASP A 467 -14.29 7.14 -32.20
N ARG A 468 -13.33 7.27 -31.28
CA ARG A 468 -11.93 6.94 -31.57
C ARG A 468 -11.72 5.46 -31.88
N LEU A 469 -12.45 4.54 -31.24
CA LEU A 469 -12.40 3.11 -31.59
C LEU A 469 -13.00 2.81 -32.96
N ARG A 470 -14.02 3.56 -33.38
CA ARG A 470 -14.59 3.43 -34.73
C ARG A 470 -13.61 3.90 -35.80
N GLU A 471 -12.86 4.96 -35.52
CA GLU A 471 -11.82 5.49 -36.41
C GLU A 471 -10.54 4.64 -36.42
N GLU A 472 -10.14 4.14 -35.25
CA GLU A 472 -8.90 3.38 -35.02
C GLU A 472 -9.25 2.08 -34.25
N PRO A 473 -9.75 1.01 -34.92
CA PRO A 473 -10.17 -0.24 -34.26
C PRO A 473 -9.06 -0.91 -33.43
N GLU A 474 -7.80 -0.66 -33.77
CA GLU A 474 -6.62 -1.21 -33.09
C GLU A 474 -6.15 -0.36 -31.89
N LEU A 475 -6.87 0.72 -31.54
CA LEU A 475 -6.48 1.68 -30.48
C LEU A 475 -6.11 0.98 -29.16
N ILE A 476 -6.92 0.01 -28.72
CA ILE A 476 -6.69 -0.69 -27.45
C ILE A 476 -5.38 -1.49 -27.48
N GLU A 477 -5.14 -2.24 -28.55
CA GLU A 477 -3.92 -3.06 -28.69
C GLU A 477 -2.65 -2.22 -28.83
N LYS A 478 -2.80 -1.03 -29.43
CA LYS A 478 -1.71 -0.08 -29.63
C LYS A 478 -1.31 0.64 -28.34
N TRP A 479 -2.27 1.03 -27.49
CA TRP A 479 -2.03 1.94 -26.38
C TRP A 479 -2.12 1.32 -24.98
N LEU A 480 -2.59 0.08 -24.83
CA LEU A 480 -2.51 -0.64 -23.57
C LEU A 480 -1.22 -1.45 -23.46
N ARG A 481 -0.54 -1.35 -22.31
CA ARG A 481 0.55 -2.25 -21.97
C ARG A 481 -0.02 -3.66 -21.73
N PRO A 482 0.57 -4.74 -22.27
CA PRO A 482 0.13 -6.10 -21.96
C PRO A 482 0.16 -6.36 -20.46
N ALA A 483 -0.78 -7.17 -19.99
CA ALA A 483 -0.73 -7.63 -18.61
C ALA A 483 0.51 -8.49 -18.38
N ARG A 484 1.24 -8.20 -17.30
CA ARG A 484 2.52 -8.83 -16.94
C ARG A 484 3.61 -8.63 -17.99
N ASP A 485 3.61 -7.48 -18.67
CA ASP A 485 4.76 -7.08 -19.48
C ASP A 485 6.00 -7.02 -18.59
N SER A 486 6.93 -7.96 -18.82
CA SER A 486 8.17 -8.08 -18.03
C SER A 486 9.24 -7.06 -18.45
N SER A 487 8.96 -6.22 -19.45
CA SER A 487 9.86 -5.13 -19.82
C SER A 487 10.00 -4.17 -18.62
N PRO A 488 11.23 -3.93 -18.13
CA PRO A 488 11.47 -2.94 -17.08
C PRO A 488 11.42 -1.51 -17.63
N PHE A 489 11.31 -1.34 -18.95
CA PHE A 489 11.41 -0.04 -19.61
C PHE A 489 10.06 0.69 -19.73
N PHE A 490 10.13 2.01 -19.63
CA PHE A 490 8.99 2.93 -19.74
C PHE A 490 8.68 3.26 -21.20
N ASP A 491 7.41 3.45 -21.52
CA ASP A 491 6.94 3.86 -22.84
C ASP A 491 5.63 4.67 -22.74
N ARG A 492 5.07 5.07 -23.88
CA ARG A 492 3.85 5.90 -23.95
C ARG A 492 2.56 5.18 -23.64
N ARG A 493 2.58 3.85 -23.52
CA ARG A 493 1.37 3.08 -23.25
C ARG A 493 0.93 3.34 -21.82
N MET A 494 -0.38 3.33 -21.65
CA MET A 494 -0.98 3.42 -20.34
C MET A 494 -0.65 2.17 -19.52
N PRO A 495 -0.24 2.28 -18.23
CA PRO A 495 0.30 3.45 -17.52
C PRO A 495 1.73 3.22 -17.02
N ALA A 496 2.71 3.81 -17.70
CA ALA A 496 4.11 3.79 -17.24
C ALA A 496 4.37 4.73 -16.04
N LEU A 497 3.46 5.67 -15.72
CA LEU A 497 3.63 6.73 -14.72
C LEU A 497 2.36 6.89 -13.88
N MET A 498 2.12 6.02 -12.89
CA MET A 498 0.92 6.08 -12.06
C MET A 498 1.24 5.81 -10.58
N ARG A 499 0.37 6.30 -9.70
CA ARG A 499 0.43 5.98 -8.26
C ARG A 499 0.43 4.47 -8.05
N GLY A 500 1.32 3.99 -7.19
CA GLY A 500 1.42 2.57 -6.80
C GLY A 500 2.30 1.72 -7.72
N SER A 501 3.14 2.35 -8.55
CA SER A 501 4.01 1.64 -9.47
C SER A 501 5.32 1.14 -8.86
N ASP A 502 5.63 1.51 -7.61
CA ASP A 502 6.90 1.23 -6.91
C ASP A 502 8.15 1.46 -7.76
N GLY A 503 8.07 2.43 -8.67
CA GLY A 503 9.17 2.81 -9.55
C GLY A 503 9.19 2.07 -10.88
N ASP A 504 8.40 1.02 -11.09
CA ASP A 504 8.28 0.20 -12.30
C ASP A 504 7.17 0.67 -13.26
N PRO A 505 7.16 0.23 -14.53
CA PRO A 505 6.03 0.46 -15.42
C PRO A 505 4.80 -0.39 -15.02
N MET A 506 3.64 0.25 -14.78
CA MET A 506 2.43 -0.51 -14.43
C MET A 506 1.73 -1.09 -15.65
N HIS A 507 0.88 -2.08 -15.39
CA HIS A 507 -0.05 -2.64 -16.37
C HIS A 507 -1.39 -2.95 -15.70
N LEU A 508 -2.45 -2.98 -16.51
CA LEU A 508 -3.74 -3.53 -16.09
C LEU A 508 -3.63 -5.01 -15.73
N THR A 509 -4.56 -5.52 -14.92
CA THR A 509 -4.73 -6.97 -14.76
C THR A 509 -5.19 -7.61 -16.07
N ARG A 510 -5.00 -8.94 -16.22
CA ARG A 510 -5.48 -9.67 -17.41
C ARG A 510 -6.99 -9.52 -17.57
N ARG A 511 -7.74 -9.68 -16.46
CA ARG A 511 -9.18 -9.49 -16.41
C ARG A 511 -9.61 -8.10 -16.90
N GLN A 512 -8.98 -7.02 -16.43
CA GLN A 512 -9.31 -5.67 -16.89
C GLN A 512 -9.04 -5.48 -18.39
N ILE A 513 -7.91 -6.00 -18.91
CA ILE A 513 -7.62 -5.95 -20.35
C ILE A 513 -8.68 -6.71 -21.16
N GLU A 514 -9.08 -7.90 -20.71
CA GLU A 514 -10.12 -8.69 -21.36
C GLU A 514 -11.47 -7.98 -21.36
N MET A 515 -11.84 -7.31 -20.26
CA MET A 515 -13.06 -6.48 -20.20
C MET A 515 -13.01 -5.32 -21.21
N ILE A 516 -11.90 -4.58 -21.29
CA ILE A 516 -11.76 -3.48 -22.25
C ILE A 516 -11.82 -4.00 -23.70
N ARG A 517 -11.18 -5.13 -23.98
CA ARG A 517 -11.23 -5.77 -25.31
C ARG A 517 -12.65 -6.22 -25.66
N LEU A 518 -13.35 -6.85 -24.73
CA LEU A 518 -14.75 -7.27 -24.92
C LEU A 518 -15.63 -6.06 -25.22
N TRP A 519 -15.47 -4.98 -24.46
CA TRP A 519 -16.22 -3.74 -24.69
C TRP A 519 -15.92 -3.16 -26.08
N ALA A 520 -14.65 -3.01 -26.45
CA ALA A 520 -14.23 -2.48 -27.73
C ALA A 520 -14.77 -3.34 -28.90
N ALA A 521 -14.71 -4.67 -28.79
CA ALA A 521 -15.26 -5.58 -29.77
C ALA A 521 -16.77 -5.36 -29.97
N ARG A 522 -17.54 -5.12 -28.90
CA ARG A 522 -18.97 -4.79 -29.00
C ARG A 522 -19.23 -3.43 -29.65
N GLN A 523 -18.35 -2.45 -29.47
CA GLN A 523 -18.49 -1.13 -30.12
C GLN A 523 -18.21 -1.20 -31.63
N ILE A 524 -17.30 -2.07 -32.06
CA ILE A 524 -16.89 -2.23 -33.46
C ILE A 524 -17.81 -3.21 -34.21
N GLY A 525 -18.26 -4.27 -33.53
CA GLY A 525 -19.08 -5.35 -34.08
C GLY A 525 -20.58 -5.07 -34.16
N GLY A 526 -21.05 -3.90 -33.70
CA GLY A 526 -22.45 -3.45 -33.85
C GLY A 526 -22.83 -3.00 -35.27
N LYS A 527 -22.28 -3.64 -36.31
CA LYS A 527 -22.66 -3.46 -37.72
C LYS A 527 -23.41 -4.67 -38.23
#